data_AF-A0A2Z3JFC3-F1
#
_entry.id   AF-A0A2Z3JFC3-F1
#
_cell.length_a   1.000
_cell.length_b   1.000
_cell.length_c   1.000
_cell.angle_alpha   90.00
_cell.angle_beta   90.00
_cell.angle_gamma   90.00
#
_symmetry.space_group_name_H-M   'P 1'
#
loop_
_entity.id
_entity.type
_entity.pdbx_description
1 polymer ?
#
loop_
_entity_poly.entity_id
_entity_poly.type
_entity_poly.pdbx_seq_one_letter_code
_entity_poly.pdbx_strand_id
1 'polypeptide(L)'
;MSTIIVTDAETLRALIAEELTKALASLPQTASAPVAAEEYLTVPEVAAQLKVSEQHIYRQIRDGELTAHRSGRKLRVPVSSLSAALAVAQ
;
A
#
# COMPACT_ATOMS: atom_id res chain seq x y z
N MET A 1 -45.60 -15.55 -27.71
CA MET A 1 -44.35 -15.85 -28.42
C MET A 1 -43.94 -14.58 -29.18
N SER A 2 -43.08 -13.75 -28.61
CA SER A 2 -42.49 -12.60 -29.32
C SER A 2 -41.01 -12.52 -28.96
N THR A 3 -40.17 -12.94 -29.91
CA THR A 3 -38.71 -12.90 -29.87
C THR A 3 -38.27 -11.47 -30.14
N ILE A 4 -37.73 -10.79 -29.12
CA ILE A 4 -37.08 -9.48 -29.29
C ILE A 4 -35.65 -9.76 -29.74
N ILE A 5 -35.36 -9.62 -31.05
CA ILE A 5 -33.98 -9.58 -31.54
C ILE A 5 -33.49 -8.14 -31.34
N VAL A 6 -32.58 -7.95 -30.39
CA VAL A 6 -31.87 -6.70 -30.14
C VAL A 6 -31.00 -6.42 -31.38
N THR A 7 -31.55 -5.69 -32.37
CA THR A 7 -30.93 -5.47 -33.71
C THR A 7 -30.53 -4.02 -33.93
N ASP A 8 -30.40 -3.25 -32.86
CA ASP A 8 -29.96 -1.87 -32.97
C ASP A 8 -28.56 -1.75 -32.36
N ALA A 9 -27.61 -1.35 -33.20
CA ALA A 9 -26.21 -1.19 -32.82
C ALA A 9 -26.05 -0.11 -31.74
N GLU A 10 -26.97 0.85 -31.68
CA GLU A 10 -26.99 1.89 -30.65
C GLU A 10 -27.36 1.30 -29.27
N THR A 11 -28.32 0.37 -29.24
CA THR A 11 -28.74 -0.34 -28.02
C THR A 11 -27.64 -1.27 -27.50
N LEU A 12 -26.91 -1.95 -28.39
CA LEU A 12 -25.75 -2.77 -28.02
C LEU A 12 -24.58 -1.90 -27.51
N ARG A 13 -24.37 -0.72 -28.09
CA ARG A 13 -23.38 0.27 -27.63
C ARG A 13 -23.71 0.82 -26.24
N ALA A 14 -24.98 1.10 -25.96
CA ALA A 14 -25.43 1.62 -24.67
C ALA A 14 -25.19 0.60 -23.54
N LEU A 15 -25.52 -0.68 -23.76
CA LEU A 15 -25.28 -1.75 -22.79
C LEU A 15 -23.79 -1.99 -22.51
N ILE A 16 -22.93 -1.95 -23.54
CA ILE A 16 -21.48 -2.12 -23.35
C ILE A 16 -20.88 -0.94 -22.60
N ALA A 17 -21.34 0.30 -22.87
CA ALA A 17 -20.84 1.49 -22.19
C ALA A 17 -21.18 1.47 -20.68
N GLU A 18 -22.37 1.00 -20.33
CA GLU A 18 -22.82 0.87 -18.94
C GLU A 18 -22.03 -0.22 -18.19
N GLU A 19 -21.84 -1.38 -18.81
CA GLU A 19 -21.07 -2.48 -18.22
C GLU A 19 -19.58 -2.14 -18.10
N LEU A 20 -19.00 -1.42 -19.07
CA LEU A 20 -17.60 -0.97 -18.99
C LEU A 20 -17.41 0.06 -17.86
N THR A 21 -18.37 0.97 -17.66
CA THR A 21 -18.34 1.97 -16.58
C THR A 21 -18.43 1.30 -15.21
N LYS A 22 -19.28 0.29 -15.07
CA LYS A 22 -19.45 -0.49 -13.83
C LYS A 22 -18.24 -1.38 -13.51
N ALA A 23 -17.60 -1.96 -14.54
CA ALA A 23 -16.38 -2.75 -14.40
C ALA A 23 -15.17 -1.90 -14.00
N LEU A 24 -15.02 -0.70 -14.57
CA LEU A 24 -13.95 0.23 -14.22
C LEU A 24 -14.07 0.75 -12.78
N ALA A 25 -15.30 0.89 -12.26
CA ALA A 25 -15.55 1.26 -10.87
C ALA A 25 -15.25 0.13 -9.85
N SER A 26 -15.19 -1.12 -10.31
CA SER A 26 -14.92 -2.31 -9.46
C SER A 26 -13.46 -2.78 -9.51
N LEU A 27 -12.62 -2.19 -10.36
CA LEU A 27 -11.19 -2.35 -10.20
C LEU A 27 -10.84 -1.72 -8.85
N PRO A 28 -10.15 -2.43 -7.94
CA PRO A 28 -9.44 -1.73 -6.90
C PRO A 28 -8.45 -0.83 -7.64
N GLN A 29 -8.82 0.45 -7.77
CA GLN A 29 -7.79 1.47 -7.80
C GLN A 29 -6.97 1.17 -6.55
N THR A 30 -5.81 0.54 -6.73
CA THR A 30 -4.61 0.96 -6.03
C THR A 30 -4.41 2.41 -6.42
N ALA A 31 -5.32 3.26 -5.95
CA ALA A 31 -5.18 4.67 -5.87
C ALA A 31 -3.84 4.79 -5.19
N SER A 32 -2.90 5.44 -5.89
CA SER A 32 -1.83 6.14 -5.21
C SER A 32 -2.51 6.82 -4.03
N ALA A 33 -2.30 6.25 -2.84
CA ALA A 33 -2.62 6.95 -1.63
C ALA A 33 -2.00 8.34 -1.79
N PRO A 34 -2.66 9.42 -1.30
CA PRO A 34 -2.00 10.72 -1.26
C PRO A 34 -0.60 10.46 -0.75
N VAL A 35 0.44 10.96 -1.43
CA VAL A 35 1.84 10.77 -1.06
C VAL A 35 1.99 11.11 0.42
N ALA A 36 1.73 10.11 1.26
CA ALA A 36 1.70 10.28 2.68
C ALA A 36 3.16 10.55 2.97
N ALA A 37 3.45 11.74 3.48
CA ALA A 37 4.81 12.11 3.80
C ALA A 37 5.35 10.99 4.69
N GLU A 38 6.18 10.14 4.11
CA GLU A 38 6.62 8.93 4.78
C GLU A 38 7.50 9.40 5.93
N GLU A 39 7.00 9.21 7.15
CA GLU A 39 7.69 9.72 8.32
C GLU A 39 8.89 8.82 8.62
N TYR A 40 10.02 9.46 8.86
CA TYR A 40 11.30 8.78 9.02
C TYR A 40 11.90 9.01 10.40
N LEU A 41 11.88 7.96 11.20
CA LEU A 41 12.42 7.97 12.55
C LEU A 41 13.88 7.54 12.53
N THR A 42 14.67 8.05 13.45
CA THR A 42 16.01 7.52 13.69
C THR A 42 15.95 6.21 14.48
N VAL A 43 17.01 5.40 14.41
CA VAL A 43 17.13 4.16 15.21
C VAL A 43 16.81 4.34 16.70
N PRO A 44 17.33 5.36 17.41
CA PRO A 44 16.99 5.56 18.82
C PRO A 44 15.51 5.91 19.03
N GLU A 45 14.88 6.66 18.11
CA GLU A 45 13.45 6.98 18.20
C GLU A 45 12.59 5.73 18.02
N VAL A 46 12.92 4.88 17.05
CA VAL A 46 12.25 3.58 16.84
C VAL A 46 12.39 2.68 18.06
N ALA A 47 13.60 2.60 18.63
CA ALA A 47 13.88 1.80 19.81
C ALA A 47 13.03 2.24 21.01
N ALA A 48 12.89 3.56 21.21
CA ALA A 48 12.04 4.12 22.25
C ALA A 48 10.55 3.80 22.03
N GLN A 49 10.07 3.89 20.79
CA GLN A 49 8.67 3.62 20.45
C GLN A 49 8.28 2.15 20.64
N LEU A 50 9.18 1.22 20.27
CA LEU A 50 8.99 -0.22 20.43
C LEU A 50 9.40 -0.73 21.83
N LYS A 51 10.00 0.11 22.67
CA LYS A 51 10.55 -0.24 24.00
C LYS A 51 11.59 -1.37 23.93
N VAL A 52 12.41 -1.36 22.88
CA VAL A 52 13.51 -2.32 22.67
C VAL A 52 14.86 -1.62 22.71
N SER A 53 15.95 -2.40 22.78
CA SER A 53 17.29 -1.82 22.67
C SER A 53 17.62 -1.41 21.24
N GLU A 54 18.45 -0.37 21.05
CA GLU A 54 18.93 0.03 19.72
C GLU A 54 19.63 -1.13 18.99
N GLN A 55 20.33 -2.00 19.74
CA GLN A 55 20.98 -3.19 19.21
C GLN A 55 19.99 -4.17 18.56
N HIS A 56 18.76 -4.27 19.09
CA HIS A 56 17.71 -5.08 18.48
C HIS A 56 17.31 -4.53 17.10
N ILE A 57 17.13 -3.21 17.01
CA ILE A 57 16.79 -2.55 15.74
C ILE A 57 17.92 -2.68 14.74
N TYR A 58 19.18 -2.44 15.14
CA TYR A 58 20.33 -2.67 14.26
C TYR A 58 20.42 -4.11 13.77
N ARG A 59 20.08 -5.08 14.62
CA ARG A 59 20.01 -6.50 14.22
C ARG A 59 18.91 -6.73 13.19
N GLN A 60 17.68 -6.25 13.41
CA GLN A 60 16.60 -6.39 12.43
C GLN A 60 16.93 -5.76 11.08
N ILE A 61 17.61 -4.61 11.08
CA ILE A 61 18.10 -3.98 9.85
C ILE A 61 19.14 -4.87 9.15
N ARG A 62 20.02 -5.53 9.93
CA ARG A 62 21.07 -6.42 9.39
C ARG A 62 20.51 -7.74 8.86
N ASP A 63 19.51 -8.30 9.54
CA ASP A 63 18.79 -9.51 9.11
C ASP A 63 17.86 -9.23 7.91
N GLY A 64 17.53 -7.97 7.64
CA GLY A 64 16.65 -7.58 6.53
C GLY A 64 15.16 -7.53 6.90
N GLU A 65 14.83 -7.83 8.15
CA GLU A 65 13.46 -7.78 8.70
C GLU A 65 12.90 -6.36 8.79
N LEU A 66 13.78 -5.35 8.78
CA LEU A 66 13.39 -3.95 8.93
C LEU A 66 14.11 -3.07 7.92
N THR A 67 13.35 -2.39 7.07
CA THR A 67 13.90 -1.52 6.02
C THR A 67 14.46 -0.24 6.65
N ALA A 68 15.68 0.13 6.28
CA ALA A 68 16.29 1.39 6.69
C ALA A 68 17.02 2.05 5.53
N HIS A 69 16.94 3.37 5.45
CA HIS A 69 17.68 4.18 4.50
C HIS A 69 18.71 5.05 5.23
N ARG A 70 19.83 5.33 4.57
CA ARG A 70 20.88 6.18 5.13
C ARG A 70 20.65 7.61 4.67
N SER A 71 20.34 8.51 5.60
CA SER A 71 20.27 9.94 5.36
C SER A 71 21.50 10.60 5.99
N GLY A 72 22.49 10.89 5.14
CA GLY A 72 23.82 11.36 5.56
C GLY A 72 24.53 10.35 6.47
N ARG A 73 24.75 10.73 7.73
CA ARG A 73 25.46 9.90 8.72
C ARG A 73 24.56 8.98 9.54
N LYS A 74 23.25 9.21 9.53
CA LYS A 74 22.30 8.49 10.39
C LYS A 74 21.44 7.54 9.56
N LEU A 75 21.13 6.40 10.15
CA LEU A 75 20.10 5.51 9.64
C LEU A 75 18.73 6.04 10.02
N ARG A 76 17.81 5.91 9.08
CA ARG A 76 16.45 6.37 9.17
C ARG A 76 15.55 5.23 8.74
N VAL A 77 14.50 5.02 9.52
CA VAL A 77 13.54 3.93 9.36
C VAL A 77 12.20 4.55 9.01
N PRO A 78 11.54 4.13 7.92
CA PRO A 78 10.18 4.55 7.64
C PRO A 78 9.21 3.96 8.65
N VAL A 79 8.25 4.78 9.13
CA VAL A 79 7.19 4.33 10.03
C VAL A 79 6.38 3.17 9.42
N SER A 80 6.23 3.16 8.10
CA SER A 80 5.56 2.09 7.33
C SER A 80 6.16 0.71 7.55
N SER A 81 7.49 0.59 7.72
CA SER A 81 8.13 -0.69 7.99
C SER A 81 7.86 -1.18 9.41
N LEU A 82 7.60 -0.26 10.36
CA LEU A 82 7.27 -0.61 11.74
C LEU A 82 5.86 -1.20 11.85
N SER A 83 4.88 -0.59 11.16
CA SER A 83 3.51 -1.11 11.13
C SER A 83 3.44 -2.48 10.46
N ALA A 84 4.22 -2.69 9.40
CA ALA A 84 4.34 -4.00 8.76
C ALA A 84 4.97 -5.06 9.69
N ALA A 85 6.06 -4.74 10.38
CA ALA A 85 6.70 -5.67 11.31
C ALA A 85 5.78 -6.05 12.50
N LEU A 86 5.00 -5.10 13.01
CA LEU A 86 4.00 -5.35 14.06
C LEU A 86 2.84 -6.23 13.58
N ALA A 87 2.49 -6.18 12.28
CA ALA A 87 1.44 -7.01 11.71
C ALA A 87 1.86 -8.48 11.51
N VAL A 88 3.16 -8.75 11.30
CA VAL A 88 3.69 -10.11 11.06
C VAL A 88 3.96 -10.87 12.36
N ALA A 89 4.10 -10.17 13.49
CA ALA A 89 4.52 -10.75 14.77
C ALA A 89 3.39 -11.17 15.73
N GLN A 90 2.16 -11.39 15.24
CA GLN A 90 1.03 -11.92 16.04
C GLN A 90 0.85 -13.43 15.88
#